data_AF-A0A842QRW8-F1
#
_entry.id   AF-A0A842QRW8-F1
#
_cell.length_a   1.000
_cell.length_b   1.000
_cell.length_c   1.000
_cell.angle_alpha   90.00
_cell.angle_beta   90.00
_cell.angle_gamma   90.00
#
_symmetry.space_group_name_H-M   'P 1'
#
loop_
_entity.id
_entity.type
_entity.pdbx_description
1 polymer ?
#
loop_
_entity_poly.entity_id
_entity_poly.type
_entity_poly.pdbx_seq_one_letter_code
_entity_poly.pdbx_strand_id
1 'polypeptide(L)'
;METEYGSEWQSYTVEIMKTLHGYENPSYNPETESLDLETMENNQKKVLRVMMDEDEESSPIYIKTLEATLEEIEETDIDQCLLLGKRITSASRRLVKETPQLDYLTPDVSPHYRVSELVYTIQSKTLDLCKQKCGKIPQGKDDCKGIVNGEYRCQVRKLSDDATFHAEMKWGSVLKEDVKALIELEEQIQEELEAEKALEGKETPELPPQ
;
A
#
# COMPACT_ATOMS: atom_id res chain seq x y z
N MET A 1 11.05 8.86 -1.92
CA MET A 1 10.52 9.07 -0.56
C MET A 1 9.67 7.86 -0.31
N GLU A 2 10.18 6.90 0.47
CA GLU A 2 9.32 5.87 1.04
C GLU A 2 8.51 6.58 2.13
N THR A 3 7.20 6.46 2.08
CA THR A 3 6.33 7.08 3.08
C THR A 3 5.99 6.00 4.10
N GLU A 4 6.53 6.12 5.31
CA GLU A 4 6.10 5.30 6.43
C GLU A 4 4.70 5.79 6.86
N TYR A 5 3.78 4.84 7.05
CA TYR A 5 2.45 5.12 7.59
C TYR A 5 2.39 4.53 8.99
N GLY A 6 2.11 5.32 10.02
CA GLY A 6 2.06 4.82 11.41
C GLY A 6 0.95 3.78 11.64
N SER A 7 -0.11 3.79 10.82
CA SER A 7 -1.20 2.82 10.93
C SER A 7 -1.11 1.68 9.92
N GLU A 8 -0.97 0.45 10.43
CA GLU A 8 -1.01 -0.81 9.64
C GLU A 8 -2.17 -0.84 8.63
N TRP A 9 -3.40 -0.53 9.07
CA TRP A 9 -4.57 -0.56 8.20
C TRP A 9 -4.49 0.47 7.06
N GLN A 10 -3.93 1.67 7.33
CA GLN A 10 -3.74 2.66 6.28
C GLN A 10 -2.71 2.19 5.28
N SER A 11 -1.55 1.71 5.75
CA SER A 11 -0.49 1.17 4.88
C SER A 11 -1.05 0.11 3.93
N TYR A 12 -1.77 -0.89 4.46
CA TYR A 12 -2.34 -1.95 3.63
C TYR A 12 -3.40 -1.44 2.65
N THR A 13 -4.24 -0.50 3.08
CA THR A 13 -5.26 0.07 2.20
C THR A 13 -4.61 0.86 1.06
N VAL A 14 -3.58 1.67 1.37
CA VAL A 14 -2.81 2.41 0.38
C VAL A 14 -2.15 1.44 -0.60
N GLU A 15 -1.47 0.40 -0.15
CA GLU A 15 -0.79 -0.55 -1.06
C GLU A 15 -1.77 -1.30 -1.98
N ILE A 16 -2.96 -1.66 -1.49
CA ILE A 16 -4.00 -2.22 -2.35
C ILE A 16 -4.46 -1.18 -3.38
N MET A 17 -4.68 0.08 -2.97
CA MET A 17 -5.10 1.17 -3.87
C MET A 17 -4.06 1.48 -4.94
N LYS A 18 -2.76 1.53 -4.57
CA LYS A 18 -1.65 1.68 -5.51
C LYS A 18 -1.67 0.56 -6.54
N THR A 19 -1.87 -0.68 -6.10
CA THR A 19 -1.86 -1.86 -6.99
C THR A 19 -3.07 -1.94 -7.90
N LEU A 20 -4.27 -1.64 -7.40
CA LEU A 20 -5.52 -1.79 -8.15
C LEU A 20 -5.86 -0.58 -9.02
N HIS A 21 -5.56 0.62 -8.55
CA HIS A 21 -5.99 1.88 -9.17
C HIS A 21 -4.84 2.76 -9.62
N GLY A 22 -3.58 2.34 -9.42
CA GLY A 22 -2.41 3.09 -9.87
C GLY A 22 -2.22 4.43 -9.17
N TYR A 23 -2.60 4.53 -7.90
CA TYR A 23 -2.25 5.69 -7.07
C TYR A 23 -0.73 5.76 -6.89
N GLU A 24 -0.14 6.92 -7.15
CA GLU A 24 1.30 7.13 -7.17
C GLU A 24 1.65 8.56 -6.71
N ASN A 25 2.95 8.89 -6.70
CA ASN A 25 3.48 10.23 -6.43
C ASN A 25 3.06 10.83 -5.08
N PRO A 26 3.45 10.21 -3.95
CA PRO A 26 3.11 10.73 -2.63
C PRO A 26 3.62 12.16 -2.46
N SER A 27 2.73 13.06 -2.06
CA SER A 27 3.04 14.48 -1.82
C SER A 27 2.34 14.97 -0.56
N TYR A 28 3.06 15.72 0.27
CA TYR A 28 2.49 16.25 1.51
C TYR A 28 1.66 17.51 1.21
N ASN A 29 0.42 17.51 1.71
CA ASN A 29 -0.51 18.62 1.60
C ASN A 29 -0.60 19.38 2.93
N PRO A 30 -0.02 20.59 3.02
CA PRO A 30 0.01 21.35 4.27
C PRO A 30 -1.35 21.95 4.66
N GLU A 31 -2.28 22.14 3.73
CA GLU A 31 -3.58 22.74 4.02
C GLU A 31 -4.51 21.74 4.73
N THR A 32 -4.33 20.46 4.42
CA THR A 32 -5.10 19.36 5.00
C THR A 32 -4.31 18.50 5.98
N GLU A 33 -3.02 18.81 6.19
CA GLU A 33 -2.09 18.05 7.04
C GLU A 33 -2.12 16.56 6.67
N SER A 34 -1.97 16.26 5.39
CA SER A 34 -2.20 14.91 4.85
C SER A 34 -1.17 14.54 3.78
N LEU A 35 -1.14 13.26 3.42
CA LEU A 35 -0.38 12.76 2.28
C LEU A 35 -1.32 12.43 1.13
N ASP A 36 -1.10 13.06 -0.02
CA ASP A 36 -1.88 12.83 -1.23
C ASP A 36 -1.14 11.92 -2.19
N LEU A 37 -1.85 10.93 -2.73
CA LEU A 37 -1.46 10.15 -3.90
C LEU A 37 -2.44 10.41 -5.03
N GLU A 38 -1.94 10.50 -6.25
CA GLU A 38 -2.75 10.80 -7.44
C GLU A 38 -2.82 9.60 -8.39
N THR A 39 -3.93 9.49 -9.13
CA THR A 39 -4.04 8.60 -10.30
C THR A 39 -4.87 9.25 -11.40
N MET A 40 -4.70 8.77 -12.62
CA MET A 40 -5.51 9.10 -13.78
C MET A 40 -6.24 7.83 -14.25
N GLU A 41 -7.53 7.70 -13.89
CA GLU A 41 -8.33 6.52 -14.19
C GLU A 41 -9.55 6.93 -15.03
N ASN A 42 -9.73 6.34 -16.21
CA ASN A 42 -10.83 6.67 -17.13
C ASN A 42 -10.93 8.18 -17.49
N ASN A 43 -9.78 8.85 -17.67
CA ASN A 43 -9.67 10.30 -17.86
C ASN A 43 -10.23 11.13 -16.70
N GLN A 44 -10.26 10.56 -15.50
CA GLN A 44 -10.58 11.28 -14.27
C GLN A 44 -9.33 11.35 -13.39
N LYS A 45 -8.97 12.56 -12.97
CA LYS A 45 -7.93 12.75 -11.97
C LYS A 45 -8.52 12.47 -10.59
N LYS A 46 -7.95 11.50 -9.89
CA LYS A 46 -8.41 11.11 -8.55
C LYS A 46 -7.29 11.27 -7.55
N VAL A 47 -7.65 11.72 -6.35
CA VAL A 47 -6.74 11.86 -5.22
C VAL A 47 -7.12 10.87 -4.12
N LEU A 48 -6.14 10.16 -3.59
CA LEU A 48 -6.23 9.41 -2.34
C LEU A 48 -5.53 10.24 -1.27
N ARG A 49 -6.31 10.80 -0.35
CA ARG A 49 -5.83 11.68 0.72
C ARG A 49 -5.71 10.89 2.01
N VAL A 50 -4.49 10.62 2.45
CA VAL A 50 -4.17 9.85 3.66
C VAL A 50 -3.99 10.80 4.84
N MET A 51 -4.92 10.74 5.79
CA MET A 51 -4.93 11.58 6.98
C MET A 51 -3.91 11.07 8.00
N MET A 52 -2.96 11.92 8.36
CA MET A 52 -1.92 11.63 9.34
C MET A 52 -1.86 12.74 10.39
N ASP A 53 -1.25 12.48 11.55
CA ASP A 53 -0.92 13.50 12.54
C ASP A 53 0.61 13.77 12.57
N GLU A 54 1.05 14.57 13.53
CA GLU A 54 2.47 14.95 13.67
C GLU A 54 3.39 13.76 13.98
N ASP A 55 2.83 12.66 14.51
CA ASP A 55 3.54 11.40 14.79
C ASP A 55 3.41 10.41 13.62
N GLU A 56 2.94 10.86 12.46
CA GLU A 56 2.68 10.06 11.25
C GLU A 56 1.62 8.96 11.46
N GLU A 57 0.82 9.08 12.53
CA GLU A 57 -0.25 8.16 12.88
C GLU A 57 -1.57 8.54 12.21
N SER A 58 -2.47 7.57 12.05
CA SER A 58 -3.76 7.81 11.41
C SER A 58 -4.58 8.87 12.16
N SER A 59 -4.91 9.97 11.48
CA SER A 59 -5.70 11.05 12.05
C SER A 59 -7.18 11.01 11.63
N PRO A 60 -8.11 11.62 12.40
CA PRO A 60 -9.51 11.71 12.02
C PRO A 60 -9.77 12.62 10.82
N ILE A 61 -10.80 12.30 10.03
CA ILE A 61 -11.31 13.18 8.98
C ILE A 61 -12.20 14.24 9.61
N TYR A 62 -11.71 15.47 9.70
CA TYR A 62 -12.42 16.63 10.23
C TYR A 62 -13.20 17.39 9.16
N ILE A 63 -14.14 18.23 9.58
CA ILE A 63 -14.96 19.03 8.64
C ILE A 63 -14.10 20.04 7.87
N LYS A 64 -13.14 20.67 8.55
CA LYS A 64 -12.21 21.65 7.95
C LYS A 64 -11.40 21.03 6.81
N THR A 65 -10.93 19.79 7.00
CA THR A 65 -10.22 19.03 5.97
C THR A 65 -11.10 18.84 4.74
N LEU A 66 -12.38 18.51 4.93
CA LEU A 66 -13.31 18.34 3.81
C LEU A 66 -13.61 19.66 3.12
N GLU A 67 -13.79 20.75 3.86
CA GLU A 67 -14.01 22.08 3.29
C GLU A 67 -12.83 22.51 2.41
N ALA A 68 -11.58 22.36 2.91
CA ALA A 68 -10.38 22.62 2.12
C ALA A 68 -10.27 21.69 0.89
N THR A 69 -10.61 20.41 1.05
CA THR A 69 -10.60 19.46 -0.07
C THR A 69 -11.63 19.84 -1.14
N LEU A 70 -12.78 20.39 -0.77
CA LEU A 70 -13.80 20.85 -1.71
C LEU A 70 -13.36 22.10 -2.46
N GLU A 71 -12.77 23.06 -1.76
CA GLU A 71 -12.19 24.26 -2.36
C GLU A 71 -11.13 23.87 -3.40
N GLU A 72 -10.24 22.95 -3.05
CA GLU A 72 -9.23 22.41 -3.98
C GLU A 72 -9.87 21.72 -5.20
N ILE A 73 -10.90 20.89 -5.01
CA ILE A 73 -11.62 20.26 -6.13
C ILE A 73 -12.27 21.31 -7.05
N GLU A 74 -12.79 22.41 -6.51
CA GLU A 74 -13.40 23.49 -7.30
C GLU A 74 -12.37 24.32 -8.08
N GLU A 75 -11.15 24.44 -7.54
CA GLU A 75 -10.09 25.26 -8.12
C GLU A 75 -9.13 24.50 -9.05
N THR A 76 -9.14 23.16 -8.99
CA THR A 76 -8.23 22.29 -9.73
C THR A 76 -8.96 21.35 -10.68
N ASP A 77 -8.21 20.45 -11.31
CA ASP A 77 -8.72 19.42 -12.22
C ASP A 77 -9.03 18.09 -11.51
N ILE A 78 -9.18 18.08 -10.18
CA ILE A 78 -9.49 16.87 -9.42
C ILE A 78 -10.98 16.51 -9.58
N ASP A 79 -11.26 15.34 -10.14
CA ASP A 79 -12.63 14.84 -10.31
C ASP A 79 -13.17 14.15 -9.06
N GLN A 80 -12.31 13.44 -8.32
CA GLN A 80 -12.70 12.69 -7.13
C GLN A 80 -11.60 12.69 -6.07
N CYS A 81 -11.99 12.77 -4.80
CA CYS A 81 -11.08 12.61 -3.67
C CYS A 81 -11.61 11.54 -2.70
N LEU A 82 -10.76 10.57 -2.40
CA LEU A 82 -10.99 9.51 -1.43
C LEU A 82 -10.17 9.79 -0.17
N LEU A 83 -10.83 10.07 0.95
CA LEU A 83 -10.16 10.35 2.21
C LEU A 83 -9.98 9.09 3.05
N LEU A 84 -8.75 8.81 3.48
CA LEU A 84 -8.39 7.66 4.31
C LEU A 84 -7.98 8.13 5.70
N GLY A 85 -8.79 7.87 6.73
CA GLY A 85 -8.48 8.30 8.10
C GLY A 85 -9.04 7.40 9.19
N LYS A 86 -8.62 7.64 10.44
CA LYS A 86 -8.93 6.78 11.59
C LYS A 86 -10.40 6.67 11.90
N ARG A 87 -11.13 7.78 11.70
CA ARG A 87 -12.57 7.91 11.92
C ARG A 87 -13.08 9.14 11.18
N ILE A 88 -14.39 9.23 11.01
CA ILE A 88 -15.06 10.40 10.45
C ILE A 88 -16.07 10.98 11.45
N THR A 89 -16.14 12.30 11.56
CA THR A 89 -17.15 12.95 12.40
C THR A 89 -18.55 12.87 11.78
N SER A 90 -19.62 12.98 12.58
CA SER A 90 -20.99 12.97 12.06
C SER A 90 -21.28 14.12 11.10
N ALA A 91 -20.69 15.29 11.34
CA ALA A 91 -20.82 16.45 10.46
C ALA A 91 -20.10 16.19 9.12
N SER A 92 -18.86 15.72 9.18
CA SER A 92 -18.07 15.32 8.02
C SER A 92 -18.78 14.27 7.17
N ARG A 93 -19.34 13.25 7.81
CA ARG A 93 -20.10 12.18 7.11
C ARG A 93 -21.31 12.72 6.37
N ARG A 94 -21.99 13.75 6.91
CA ARG A 94 -23.12 14.38 6.23
C ARG A 94 -22.66 15.13 4.98
N LEU A 95 -21.57 15.89 5.09
CA LEU A 95 -21.00 16.61 3.95
C LEU A 95 -20.59 15.64 2.82
N VAL A 96 -19.87 14.56 3.14
CA VAL A 96 -19.49 13.56 2.13
C VAL A 96 -20.71 12.95 1.43
N LYS A 97 -21.80 12.66 2.16
CA LYS A 97 -23.04 12.17 1.56
C LYS A 97 -23.73 13.15 0.60
N GLU A 98 -23.53 14.45 0.82
CA GLU A 98 -24.11 15.52 0.01
C GLU A 98 -23.20 15.90 -1.18
N THR A 99 -21.96 15.41 -1.22
CA THR A 99 -20.96 15.76 -2.23
C THR A 99 -20.42 14.55 -3.02
N PRO A 100 -20.87 14.31 -4.27
CA PRO A 100 -20.48 13.13 -5.05
C PRO A 100 -18.99 12.99 -5.41
N GLN A 101 -18.21 14.08 -5.37
CA GLN A 101 -16.76 14.02 -5.62
C GLN A 101 -15.97 13.49 -4.42
N LEU A 102 -16.58 13.38 -3.25
CA LEU A 102 -15.93 12.92 -2.04
C LEU A 102 -16.39 11.51 -1.67
N ASP A 103 -15.44 10.70 -1.22
CA ASP A 103 -15.72 9.46 -0.51
C ASP A 103 -14.71 9.29 0.62
N TYR A 104 -14.95 8.35 1.54
CA TYR A 104 -14.05 8.12 2.66
C TYR A 104 -13.95 6.66 3.05
N LEU A 105 -12.78 6.30 3.59
CA LEU A 105 -12.50 5.03 4.22
C LEU A 105 -12.01 5.24 5.64
N THR A 106 -12.48 4.37 6.52
CA THR A 106 -12.03 4.25 7.92
C THR A 106 -11.87 2.76 8.24
N PRO A 107 -11.23 2.35 9.34
CA PRO A 107 -11.18 0.93 9.71
C PRO A 107 -12.56 0.25 9.72
N ASP A 108 -13.60 0.97 10.16
CA ASP A 108 -15.00 0.49 10.20
C ASP A 108 -15.74 0.60 8.86
N VAL A 109 -15.17 1.32 7.89
CA VAL A 109 -15.75 1.59 6.56
C VAL A 109 -14.66 1.25 5.57
N SER A 110 -14.47 -0.05 5.37
CA SER A 110 -13.46 -0.58 4.45
C SER A 110 -14.07 -0.86 3.08
N PRO A 111 -13.29 -0.71 2.01
CA PRO A 111 -13.76 -1.03 0.67
C PRO A 111 -14.01 -2.53 0.53
N HIS A 112 -15.04 -2.87 -0.25
CA HIS A 112 -15.33 -4.26 -0.58
C HIS A 112 -14.49 -4.70 -1.78
N TYR A 113 -13.39 -5.39 -1.52
CA TYR A 113 -12.58 -5.99 -2.57
C TYR A 113 -13.16 -7.32 -3.05
N ARG A 114 -13.23 -7.49 -4.37
CA ARG A 114 -13.54 -8.76 -5.01
C ARG A 114 -12.38 -9.74 -4.80
N VAL A 115 -12.70 -11.03 -4.76
CA VAL A 115 -11.68 -12.10 -4.69
C VAL A 115 -10.64 -11.94 -5.82
N SER A 116 -11.08 -11.61 -7.04
CA SER A 116 -10.17 -11.40 -8.18
C SER A 116 -9.22 -10.22 -7.99
N GLU A 117 -9.66 -9.15 -7.33
CA GLU A 117 -8.83 -7.98 -7.04
C GLU A 117 -7.75 -8.33 -6.02
N LEU A 118 -8.12 -9.02 -4.94
CA LEU A 118 -7.15 -9.48 -3.93
C LEU A 118 -6.12 -10.45 -4.52
N VAL A 119 -6.55 -11.41 -5.35
CA VAL A 119 -5.65 -12.33 -6.05
C VAL A 119 -4.70 -11.58 -6.97
N TYR A 120 -5.20 -10.61 -7.72
CA TYR A 120 -4.36 -9.78 -8.58
C TYR A 120 -3.32 -9.01 -7.75
N THR A 121 -3.73 -8.39 -6.64
CA THR A 121 -2.80 -7.69 -5.74
C THR A 121 -1.71 -8.64 -5.20
N ILE A 122 -2.10 -9.82 -4.72
CA ILE A 122 -1.16 -10.86 -4.24
C ILE A 122 -0.17 -11.24 -5.32
N GLN A 123 -0.66 -11.50 -6.54
CA GLN A 123 0.19 -11.88 -7.66
C GLN A 123 1.15 -10.75 -8.04
N SER A 124 0.67 -9.52 -8.16
CA SER A 124 1.51 -8.36 -8.48
C SER A 124 2.63 -8.21 -7.45
N LYS A 125 2.30 -8.19 -6.15
CA LYS A 125 3.30 -8.09 -5.08
C LYS A 125 4.26 -9.26 -5.05
N THR A 126 3.78 -10.48 -5.29
CA THR A 126 4.65 -11.66 -5.41
C THR A 126 5.73 -11.46 -6.48
N LEU A 127 5.36 -10.90 -7.64
CA LEU A 127 6.30 -10.66 -8.74
C LEU A 127 7.35 -9.60 -8.37
N ASP A 128 6.90 -8.51 -7.76
CA ASP A 128 7.79 -7.43 -7.30
C ASP A 128 8.78 -7.94 -6.25
N LEU A 129 8.29 -8.65 -5.24
CA LEU A 129 9.12 -9.27 -4.20
C LEU A 129 10.09 -10.30 -4.76
N CYS A 130 9.68 -11.09 -5.74
CA CYS A 130 10.56 -12.03 -6.42
C CYS A 130 11.67 -11.29 -7.18
N LYS A 131 11.37 -10.18 -7.83
CA LYS A 131 12.37 -9.34 -8.50
C LYS A 131 13.33 -8.70 -7.51
N GLN A 132 12.83 -8.16 -6.39
CA GLN A 132 13.64 -7.56 -5.34
C GLN A 132 14.56 -8.61 -4.69
N LYS A 133 14.00 -9.73 -4.20
CA LYS A 133 14.73 -10.75 -3.44
C LYS A 133 15.62 -11.66 -4.29
N CYS A 134 15.17 -12.02 -5.49
CA CYS A 134 15.85 -13.01 -6.32
C CYS A 134 16.48 -12.40 -7.59
N GLY A 135 16.33 -11.10 -7.83
CA GLY A 135 16.82 -10.41 -9.01
C GLY A 135 16.04 -10.69 -10.30
N LYS A 136 15.07 -11.61 -10.29
CA LYS A 136 14.26 -11.97 -11.46
C LYS A 136 12.89 -12.53 -11.06
N ILE A 137 11.93 -12.38 -11.97
CA ILE A 137 10.64 -13.06 -11.90
C ILE A 137 10.81 -14.50 -12.43
N PRO A 138 10.50 -15.54 -11.64
CA PRO A 138 10.56 -16.93 -12.11
C PRO A 138 9.62 -17.16 -13.29
N GLN A 139 10.10 -17.83 -14.35
CA GLN A 139 9.27 -18.19 -15.51
C GLN A 139 8.71 -19.62 -15.39
N GLY A 140 9.34 -20.45 -14.57
CA GLY A 140 8.87 -21.80 -14.27
C GLY A 140 9.23 -22.27 -12.86
N LYS A 141 8.83 -23.49 -12.53
CA LYS A 141 9.13 -24.10 -11.22
C LYS A 141 10.63 -24.27 -10.99
N ASP A 142 11.38 -24.62 -12.02
CA ASP A 142 12.83 -24.83 -11.93
C ASP A 142 13.62 -23.52 -11.70
N ASP A 143 13.03 -22.37 -12.05
CA ASP A 143 13.61 -21.05 -11.76
C ASP A 143 13.46 -20.63 -10.29
N CYS A 144 12.54 -21.26 -9.57
CA CYS A 144 12.21 -20.92 -8.19
C CYS A 144 12.72 -21.98 -7.23
N LYS A 145 13.76 -21.64 -6.45
CA LYS A 145 14.26 -22.49 -5.36
C LYS A 145 13.41 -22.37 -4.08
N GLY A 146 12.21 -21.78 -4.19
CA GLY A 146 11.31 -21.56 -3.07
C GLY A 146 10.69 -22.83 -2.50
N ILE A 147 10.82 -23.96 -3.20
CA ILE A 147 10.42 -25.29 -2.72
C ILE A 147 11.63 -26.22 -2.85
N VAL A 148 12.00 -26.88 -1.76
CA VAL A 148 13.11 -27.85 -1.73
C VAL A 148 12.62 -29.11 -1.02
N ASN A 149 12.74 -30.28 -1.68
CA ASN A 149 12.26 -31.56 -1.16
C ASN A 149 10.76 -31.57 -0.77
N GLY A 150 9.94 -30.80 -1.48
CA GLY A 150 8.50 -30.67 -1.19
C GLY A 150 8.15 -29.71 -0.05
N GLU A 151 9.13 -29.05 0.56
CA GLU A 151 8.92 -28.07 1.62
C GLU A 151 9.13 -26.65 1.11
N TYR A 152 8.25 -25.74 1.53
CA TYR A 152 8.43 -24.31 1.27
C TYR A 152 9.64 -23.76 2.03
N ARG A 153 10.56 -23.15 1.30
CA ARG A 153 11.72 -22.40 1.81
C ARG A 153 11.59 -20.90 1.58
N CYS A 154 10.63 -20.48 0.75
CA CYS A 154 10.33 -19.08 0.47
C CYS A 154 8.88 -18.77 0.87
N GLN A 155 8.71 -17.82 1.79
CA GLN A 155 7.39 -17.42 2.27
C GLN A 155 6.56 -16.70 1.20
N VAL A 156 7.20 -15.87 0.36
CA VAL A 156 6.55 -15.24 -0.82
C VAL A 156 5.93 -16.30 -1.74
N ARG A 157 6.68 -17.38 -2.00
CA ARG A 157 6.19 -18.50 -2.82
C ARG A 157 5.01 -19.21 -2.17
N LYS A 158 5.08 -19.46 -0.86
CA LYS A 158 4.02 -20.11 -0.10
C LYS A 158 2.72 -19.31 -0.16
N LEU A 159 2.78 -18.01 0.18
CA LEU A 159 1.61 -17.12 0.15
C LEU A 159 0.98 -17.05 -1.24
N SER A 160 1.80 -16.97 -2.29
CA SER A 160 1.32 -16.97 -3.68
C SER A 160 0.60 -18.28 -4.07
N ASP A 161 1.17 -19.43 -3.70
CA ASP A 161 0.55 -20.73 -4.00
C ASP A 161 -0.74 -20.93 -3.18
N ASP A 162 -0.75 -20.56 -1.89
CA ASP A 162 -1.91 -20.65 -0.99
C ASP A 162 -3.06 -19.73 -1.45
N ALA A 163 -2.77 -18.53 -1.97
CA ALA A 163 -3.78 -17.59 -2.45
C ALA A 163 -4.65 -18.15 -3.58
N THR A 164 -4.11 -19.03 -4.42
CA THR A 164 -4.89 -19.72 -5.47
C THR A 164 -5.97 -20.58 -4.85
N PHE A 165 -5.61 -21.37 -3.82
CA PHE A 165 -6.56 -22.20 -3.08
C PHE A 165 -7.59 -21.34 -2.32
N HIS A 166 -7.16 -20.28 -1.65
CA HIS A 166 -8.06 -19.37 -0.94
C HIS A 166 -9.07 -18.69 -1.87
N ALA A 167 -8.66 -18.37 -3.09
CA ALA A 167 -9.55 -17.83 -4.12
C ALA A 167 -10.61 -18.83 -4.58
N GLU A 168 -10.22 -20.08 -4.84
CA GLU A 168 -11.16 -21.16 -5.20
C GLU A 168 -12.22 -21.37 -4.12
N MET A 169 -11.81 -21.27 -2.85
CA MET A 169 -12.70 -21.38 -1.69
C MET A 169 -13.49 -20.10 -1.38
N LYS A 170 -13.25 -19.01 -2.13
CA LYS A 170 -13.85 -17.67 -1.95
C LYS A 170 -13.62 -17.09 -0.55
N TRP A 171 -12.47 -17.38 0.06
CA TRP A 171 -12.11 -16.90 1.39
C TRP A 171 -11.51 -15.50 1.35
N GLY A 172 -12.36 -14.51 1.06
CA GLY A 172 -11.95 -13.11 0.90
C GLY A 172 -11.23 -12.53 2.13
N SER A 173 -11.61 -12.92 3.35
CA SER A 173 -10.90 -12.47 4.56
C SER A 173 -9.49 -13.04 4.65
N VAL A 174 -9.29 -14.30 4.27
CA VAL A 174 -7.96 -14.94 4.30
C VAL A 174 -7.07 -14.33 3.23
N LEU A 175 -7.61 -14.04 2.04
CA LEU A 175 -6.87 -13.33 0.99
C LEU A 175 -6.41 -11.93 1.42
N LYS A 176 -7.18 -11.23 2.27
CA LYS A 176 -6.73 -9.95 2.85
C LYS A 176 -5.53 -10.13 3.78
N GLU A 177 -5.54 -11.20 4.58
CA GLU A 177 -4.38 -11.55 5.42
C GLU A 177 -3.17 -11.95 4.57
N ASP A 178 -3.36 -12.65 3.44
CA ASP A 178 -2.27 -12.98 2.51
C ASP A 178 -1.64 -11.70 1.91
N VAL A 179 -2.46 -10.71 1.54
CA VAL A 179 -1.98 -9.39 1.09
C VAL A 179 -1.16 -8.71 2.19
N LYS A 180 -1.71 -8.65 3.42
CA LYS A 180 -1.03 -8.07 4.58
C LYS A 180 0.33 -8.72 4.81
N ALA A 181 0.39 -10.05 4.83
CA ALA A 181 1.63 -10.80 5.03
C ALA A 181 2.66 -10.56 3.91
N LEU A 182 2.24 -10.30 2.68
CA LEU A 182 3.17 -9.94 1.59
C LEU A 182 3.75 -8.54 1.77
N ILE A 183 2.95 -7.57 2.25
CA ILE A 183 3.43 -6.21 2.53
C ILE A 183 4.43 -6.22 3.67
N GLU A 184 4.15 -6.93 4.76
CA GLU A 184 5.10 -7.11 5.87
C GLU A 184 6.42 -7.76 5.43
N LEU A 185 6.36 -8.70 4.47
CA LEU A 185 7.57 -9.30 3.88
C LEU A 185 8.36 -8.31 3.02
N GLU A 186 7.69 -7.38 2.33
CA GLU A 186 8.35 -6.33 1.56
C GLU A 186 9.19 -5.43 2.47
N GLU A 187 8.60 -4.98 3.57
CA GLU A 187 9.27 -4.17 4.59
C GLU A 187 10.51 -4.91 5.13
N GLN A 188 10.36 -6.17 5.52
CA GLN A 188 11.49 -7.00 6.00
C GLN A 188 12.60 -7.16 4.97
N ILE A 189 12.24 -7.39 3.69
CA ILE A 189 13.22 -7.55 2.62
C ILE A 189 13.96 -6.23 2.37
N GLN A 190 13.26 -5.10 2.42
CA GLN A 190 13.87 -3.79 2.25
C GLN A 190 14.86 -3.49 3.38
N GLU A 191 14.48 -3.75 4.63
CA GLU A 191 15.36 -3.61 5.80
C GLU A 191 16.63 -4.49 5.68
N GLU A 192 16.47 -5.76 5.26
CA GLU A 192 17.60 -6.67 5.02
C GLU A 192 18.56 -6.11 3.95
N LEU A 193 18.01 -5.63 2.82
CA LEU A 193 18.79 -5.07 1.71
C LEU A 193 19.52 -3.78 2.10
N GLU A 194 18.91 -2.93 2.92
CA GLU A 194 19.53 -1.71 3.42
C GLU A 194 20.65 -2.01 4.42
N ALA A 195 20.44 -2.99 5.30
CA ALA A 195 21.46 -3.46 6.23
C ALA A 195 22.67 -4.04 5.49
N GLU A 196 22.46 -4.82 4.42
CA GLU A 196 23.54 -5.35 3.58
C GLU A 196 24.35 -4.21 2.91
N LYS A 197 23.68 -3.23 2.30
CA LYS A 197 24.34 -2.05 1.69
C LYS A 197 25.16 -1.26 2.72
N ALA A 198 24.65 -1.11 3.94
CA ALA A 198 25.34 -0.39 5.01
C ALA A 198 26.60 -1.12 5.51
N LEU A 199 26.66 -2.45 5.35
CA LEU A 199 27.84 -3.26 5.66
C LEU A 199 28.88 -3.22 4.53
N GLU A 200 28.45 -3.24 3.27
CA GLU A 200 29.34 -3.12 2.10
C GLU A 200 29.99 -1.73 1.99
N GLY A 201 29.36 -0.68 2.49
CA GLY A 201 29.90 0.69 2.51
C GLY A 201 30.99 0.96 3.57
N LYS A 202 31.34 -0.02 4.42
CA LYS A 202 32.44 0.10 5.39
C LYS A 202 33.69 -0.58 4.86
N GLU A 203 34.41 0.08 3.95
CA GLU A 203 35.73 -0.39 3.51
C GLU A 203 36.70 -0.51 4.71
N THR A 204 37.32 -1.67 4.78
CA THR A 204 38.40 -2.06 5.70
C THR A 204 39.47 -0.97 5.80
N PRO A 205 39.96 -0.59 7.01
CA PRO A 205 41.09 0.32 7.11
C PRO A 205 42.29 -0.27 6.37
N GLU A 206 42.84 0.47 5.41
CA GLU A 206 44.11 0.14 4.77
C GLU A 206 45.17 -0.04 5.87
N LEU A 207 45.66 -1.28 6.03
CA LEU A 207 46.79 -1.55 6.91
C LEU A 207 48.01 -0.80 6.35
N PRO A 208 48.74 -0.03 7.18
CA PRO A 208 49.89 0.70 6.70
C PRO A 208 50.97 -0.25 6.18
N PRO A 209 51.67 0.12 5.09
CA PRO A 209 52.69 -0.71 4.47
C PRO A 209 53.85 -0.97 5.45
N GLN A 210 54.33 -2.22 5.46
CA GLN A 210 55.44 -2.71 6.29
C GLN A 210 56.80 -2.22 5.81
#